data_AF-A0A5H2XTD4-F1
#
_entry.id   AF-A0A5H2XTD4-F1
#
_cell.length_a   1.000
_cell.length_b   1.000
_cell.length_c   1.000
_cell.angle_alpha   90.00
_cell.angle_beta   90.00
_cell.angle_gamma   90.00
#
_symmetry.space_group_name_H-M   'P 1'
#
loop_
_entity.id
_entity.type
_entity.pdbx_description
1 polymer ?
#
loop_
_entity_poly.entity_id
_entity_poly.type
_entity_poly.pdbx_seq_one_letter_code
_entity_poly.pdbx_strand_id
1 'polypeptide(L)'
;MLVSLSLILINIITLPLLSTAISSCNGACKTLNDCAGQLICINGKCNDDPDIGSNECGGGGGSSSPPPTRIIGQSYPKYTCSPPVTSSTKASLTLNDFSEGGDGGGPSYCDGKYHANGERVVALSTGWFDNKSRCLKMIRIRASNGKSVTAKVVDECDSRAGCDAEHAGQPPCRNDIVDGSAAVWNALGLNQDLGVVPVTWSMA
;
A
#
# COMPACT_ATOMS: atom_id res chain seq x y z
N MET A 1 -4.12 -73.66 -11.92
CA MET A 1 -4.45 -72.61 -10.95
C MET A 1 -3.93 -71.28 -11.49
N LEU A 2 -4.80 -70.49 -12.10
CA LEU A 2 -4.45 -69.16 -12.62
C LEU A 2 -5.03 -68.11 -11.66
N VAL A 3 -4.15 -67.25 -11.15
CA VAL A 3 -4.45 -66.20 -10.16
C VAL A 3 -5.06 -65.00 -10.91
N SER A 4 -6.28 -64.63 -10.54
CA SER A 4 -6.96 -63.44 -11.06
C SER A 4 -6.35 -62.18 -10.45
N LEU A 5 -5.72 -61.34 -11.27
CA LEU A 5 -5.16 -60.05 -10.86
C LEU A 5 -6.15 -58.95 -11.26
N SER A 6 -6.94 -58.47 -10.29
CA SER A 6 -7.86 -57.34 -10.50
C SER A 6 -7.06 -56.03 -10.51
N LEU A 7 -7.09 -55.31 -11.63
CA LEU A 7 -6.55 -53.95 -11.74
C LEU A 7 -7.55 -52.94 -11.16
N ILE A 8 -7.26 -52.45 -9.94
CA ILE A 8 -7.99 -51.33 -9.33
C ILE A 8 -7.37 -50.03 -9.86
N LEU A 9 -8.10 -49.29 -10.70
CA LEU A 9 -7.75 -47.92 -11.08
C LEU A 9 -7.99 -46.99 -9.86
N ILE A 10 -6.91 -46.57 -9.20
CA ILE A 10 -7.00 -45.54 -8.15
C ILE A 10 -6.97 -44.17 -8.83
N ASN A 11 -8.12 -43.50 -8.88
CA ASN A 11 -8.23 -42.09 -9.25
C ASN A 11 -7.52 -41.24 -8.18
N ILE A 12 -6.34 -40.71 -8.50
CA ILE A 12 -5.63 -39.76 -7.64
C ILE A 12 -6.33 -38.40 -7.75
N ILE A 13 -7.25 -38.12 -6.82
CA ILE A 13 -7.80 -36.76 -6.65
C ILE A 13 -6.68 -35.94 -6.02
N THR A 14 -6.00 -35.10 -6.80
CA THR A 14 -5.07 -34.11 -6.27
C THR A 14 -5.87 -33.02 -5.56
N LEU A 15 -6.08 -33.18 -4.26
CA LEU A 15 -6.50 -32.07 -3.41
C LEU A 15 -5.34 -31.05 -3.33
N PRO A 16 -5.60 -29.74 -3.43
CA PRO A 16 -4.58 -28.74 -3.13
C PRO A 16 -4.18 -28.91 -1.66
N LEU A 17 -2.88 -28.93 -1.42
CA LEU A 17 -2.30 -28.95 -0.07
C LEU A 17 -2.87 -27.76 0.71
N LEU A 18 -3.86 -27.99 1.57
CA LEU A 18 -4.15 -27.06 2.65
C LEU A 18 -2.94 -27.14 3.60
N SER A 19 -2.00 -26.21 3.45
CA SER A 19 -0.97 -25.99 4.46
C SER A 19 -1.63 -25.46 5.73
N THR A 20 -2.01 -26.36 6.61
CA THR A 20 -2.46 -26.06 7.97
C THR A 20 -1.29 -26.27 8.94
N ALA A 21 -0.55 -25.20 9.23
CA ALA A 21 -0.01 -24.91 10.56
C ALA A 21 0.55 -23.48 10.59
N ILE A 22 -0.03 -22.67 11.46
CA ILE A 22 0.17 -21.23 11.60
C ILE A 22 0.83 -21.05 12.98
N SER A 23 2.16 -21.12 13.06
CA SER A 23 2.89 -21.14 14.34
C SER A 23 2.58 -19.87 15.14
N SER A 24 2.19 -20.04 16.41
CA SER A 24 2.02 -18.92 17.35
C SER A 24 3.38 -18.45 17.88
N CYS A 25 3.38 -17.51 18.82
CA CYS A 25 4.59 -16.95 19.42
C CYS A 25 5.63 -18.00 19.82
N ASN A 26 6.90 -17.72 19.46
CA ASN A 26 8.06 -18.60 19.64
C ASN A 26 7.99 -19.93 18.88
N GLY A 27 6.96 -20.16 18.08
CA GLY A 27 6.81 -21.33 17.22
C GLY A 27 7.81 -21.33 16.06
N ALA A 28 8.15 -22.51 15.55
CA ALA A 28 9.09 -22.64 14.46
C ALA A 28 8.51 -22.14 13.13
N CYS A 29 9.35 -21.51 12.32
CA CYS A 29 9.01 -21.01 10.98
C CYS A 29 10.22 -21.03 10.05
N LYS A 30 9.97 -21.01 8.74
CA LYS A 30 10.95 -20.88 7.66
C LYS A 30 10.64 -19.70 6.74
N THR A 31 9.37 -19.39 6.56
CA THR A 31 8.87 -18.32 5.69
C THR A 31 7.92 -17.39 6.44
N LEU A 32 7.65 -16.21 5.87
CA LEU A 32 6.75 -15.22 6.47
C LEU A 32 5.31 -15.76 6.66
N ASN A 33 4.91 -16.75 5.86
CA ASN A 33 3.56 -17.32 5.90
C ASN A 33 3.39 -18.46 6.93
N ASP A 34 4.46 -18.82 7.63
CA ASP A 34 4.43 -19.93 8.59
C ASP A 34 3.94 -19.48 9.98
N CYS A 35 3.72 -18.18 10.18
CA CYS A 35 3.39 -17.56 11.46
C CYS A 35 1.95 -17.03 11.52
N ALA A 36 1.38 -16.98 12.73
CA ALA A 36 -0.01 -16.56 12.96
C ALA A 36 -0.18 -15.07 13.09
N GLY A 37 -1.33 -14.57 12.61
CA GLY A 37 -1.71 -13.17 12.80
C GLY A 37 -0.70 -12.22 12.15
N GLN A 38 -0.14 -11.32 12.96
CA GLN A 38 0.82 -10.29 12.53
C GLN A 38 2.28 -10.70 12.79
N LEU A 39 2.52 -11.95 13.21
CA LEU A 39 3.86 -12.43 13.52
C LEU A 39 4.71 -12.64 12.26
N ILE A 40 5.99 -12.31 12.36
CA ILE A 40 6.97 -12.55 11.31
C ILE A 40 7.99 -13.62 11.73
N CYS A 41 8.58 -14.27 10.75
CA CYS A 41 9.61 -15.27 10.98
C CYS A 41 10.99 -14.62 11.16
N ILE A 42 11.45 -14.51 12.40
CA ILE A 42 12.77 -13.97 12.77
C ILE A 42 13.61 -15.09 13.37
N ASN A 43 14.79 -15.34 12.80
CA ASN A 43 15.71 -16.38 13.27
C ASN A 43 15.05 -17.77 13.42
N GLY A 44 14.14 -18.11 12.50
CA GLY A 44 13.42 -19.38 12.50
C GLY A 44 12.32 -19.51 13.54
N LYS A 45 11.90 -18.40 14.17
CA LYS A 45 10.80 -18.33 15.12
C LYS A 45 9.80 -17.21 14.82
N CYS A 46 8.54 -17.48 15.06
CA CYS A 46 7.47 -16.48 14.96
C CYS A 46 7.55 -15.49 16.13
N ASN A 47 7.81 -14.23 15.81
CA ASN A 47 7.95 -13.14 16.76
C ASN A 47 7.17 -11.93 16.29
N ASP A 48 6.97 -10.99 17.21
CA ASP A 48 6.44 -9.68 16.89
C ASP A 48 7.27 -8.97 15.81
N ASP A 49 6.59 -8.25 14.94
CA ASP A 49 7.21 -7.43 13.92
C ASP A 49 7.63 -6.08 14.56
N PRO A 50 8.95 -5.85 14.71
CA PRO A 50 9.47 -4.64 15.36
C PRO A 50 9.23 -3.37 14.53
N ASP A 51 8.92 -3.50 13.24
CA ASP A 51 8.72 -2.37 12.33
C ASP A 51 7.29 -1.81 12.42
N ILE A 52 6.31 -2.64 12.81
CA ILE A 52 4.90 -2.25 12.98
C ILE A 52 4.46 -2.19 14.45
N GLY A 53 5.33 -2.59 15.39
CA GLY A 53 5.06 -2.55 16.82
C GLY A 53 3.97 -3.52 17.27
N SER A 54 3.87 -4.70 16.64
CA SER A 54 2.98 -5.75 17.15
C SER A 54 3.45 -6.18 18.54
N ASN A 55 2.52 -6.53 19.42
CA ASN A 55 2.84 -6.94 20.80
C ASN A 55 2.04 -8.19 21.19
N GLU A 56 1.97 -9.14 20.26
CA GLU A 56 1.27 -10.41 20.40
C GLU A 56 2.11 -11.44 21.17
N CYS A 57 3.45 -11.37 21.12
CA CYS A 57 4.36 -12.24 21.86
C CYS A 57 4.97 -11.62 23.12
N GLY A 58 4.73 -10.33 23.35
CA GLY A 58 5.14 -9.64 24.57
C GLY A 58 4.23 -9.98 25.75
N GLY A 59 4.76 -10.79 26.67
CA GLY A 59 4.13 -11.03 27.97
C GLY A 59 3.97 -9.73 28.76
N GLY A 60 2.72 -9.39 29.08
CA GLY A 60 2.26 -8.52 30.16
C GLY A 60 3.14 -7.34 30.59
N GLY A 61 2.72 -6.12 30.25
CA GLY A 61 3.18 -4.90 30.92
C GLY A 61 3.25 -3.71 29.98
N GLY A 62 2.59 -2.61 30.35
CA GLY A 62 2.33 -1.47 29.48
C GLY A 62 3.58 -0.79 28.90
N SER A 63 3.45 -0.35 27.66
CA SER A 63 4.02 0.91 27.18
C SER A 63 3.22 1.39 25.98
N SER A 64 2.84 2.65 26.07
CA SER A 64 2.06 3.43 25.14
C SER A 64 2.81 3.69 23.84
N SER A 65 2.54 2.88 22.82
CA SER A 65 2.77 3.23 21.42
C SER A 65 1.40 3.38 20.73
N PRO A 66 1.24 4.34 19.79
CA PRO A 66 -0.07 4.67 19.26
C PRO A 66 -0.65 3.48 18.48
N PRO A 67 -1.95 3.17 18.64
CA PRO A 67 -2.53 1.96 18.08
C PRO A 67 -2.59 2.00 16.54
N PRO A 68 -2.64 0.82 15.89
CA PRO A 68 -3.11 0.74 14.50
C PRO A 68 -4.50 1.35 14.42
N THR A 69 -4.74 2.13 13.37
CA THR A 69 -5.98 2.87 13.18
C THR A 69 -7.05 1.90 12.71
N ARG A 70 -7.91 1.47 13.66
CA ARG A 70 -8.92 0.43 13.48
C ARG A 70 -10.19 1.01 12.86
N ILE A 71 -10.50 0.60 11.63
CA ILE A 71 -11.89 0.36 11.25
C ILE A 71 -12.21 -1.05 11.78
N ILE A 72 -13.33 -1.24 12.48
CA ILE A 72 -13.64 -2.47 13.26
C ILE A 72 -13.28 -3.74 12.46
N GLY A 73 -12.22 -4.43 12.89
CA GLY A 73 -11.76 -5.71 12.31
C GLY A 73 -10.78 -5.64 11.14
N GLN A 74 -10.38 -4.47 10.65
CA GLN A 74 -9.37 -4.32 9.59
C GLN A 74 -8.13 -3.55 10.08
N SER A 75 -6.95 -4.11 9.82
CA SER A 75 -5.65 -3.47 10.02
C SER A 75 -5.06 -3.04 8.69
N TYR A 76 -4.66 -1.77 8.58
CA TYR A 76 -3.98 -1.24 7.40
C TYR A 76 -2.48 -1.07 7.68
N PRO A 77 -1.60 -1.43 6.74
CA PRO A 77 -0.18 -1.21 6.91
C PRO A 77 0.14 0.30 6.93
N LYS A 78 1.13 0.67 7.73
CA LYS A 78 1.64 2.03 7.83
C LYS A 78 3.08 2.06 7.35
N TYR A 79 3.48 3.15 6.70
CA TYR A 79 4.80 3.30 6.11
C TYR A 79 5.36 4.69 6.35
N THR A 80 6.65 4.74 6.67
CA THR A 80 7.46 5.96 6.70
C THR A 80 8.38 6.07 5.48
N CYS A 81 8.51 4.99 4.70
CA CYS A 81 9.39 4.89 3.55
C CYS A 81 8.64 4.39 2.30
N SER A 82 9.16 4.76 1.13
CA SER A 82 8.67 4.36 -0.19
C SER A 82 9.78 3.65 -0.97
N PRO A 83 9.46 2.88 -2.02
CA PRO A 83 10.48 2.26 -2.87
C PRO A 83 11.48 3.28 -3.43
N PRO A 84 12.72 2.88 -3.79
CA PRO A 84 13.73 3.80 -4.30
C PRO A 84 13.25 4.56 -5.54
N VAL A 85 13.45 5.89 -5.54
CA VAL A 85 13.19 6.74 -6.71
C VAL A 85 14.29 6.50 -7.75
N THR A 86 13.89 6.22 -8.99
CA THR A 86 14.77 5.97 -10.14
C THR A 86 14.36 6.84 -11.33
N SER A 87 15.01 6.67 -12.48
CA SER A 87 14.58 7.28 -13.74
C SER A 87 13.26 6.72 -14.29
N SER A 88 12.73 5.64 -13.72
CA SER A 88 11.44 5.05 -14.08
C SER A 88 10.84 4.30 -12.88
N THR A 89 10.55 5.05 -11.82
CA THR A 89 10.00 4.55 -10.55
C THR A 89 8.62 3.95 -10.78
N LYS A 90 8.40 2.70 -10.40
CA LYS A 90 7.08 2.06 -10.48
C LYS A 90 6.16 2.62 -9.39
N ALA A 91 4.92 2.89 -9.74
CA ALA A 91 3.91 3.39 -8.82
C ALA A 91 2.50 2.92 -9.22
N SER A 92 1.58 3.06 -8.28
CA SER A 92 0.15 3.01 -8.53
C SER A 92 -0.39 4.44 -8.62
N LEU A 93 -1.07 4.76 -9.72
CA LEU A 93 -1.78 6.03 -9.88
C LEU A 93 -3.21 5.85 -9.34
N THR A 94 -3.60 6.69 -8.39
CA THR A 94 -4.97 6.82 -7.87
C THR A 94 -5.56 8.18 -8.27
N LEU A 95 -6.87 8.35 -8.08
CA LEU A 95 -7.59 9.59 -8.35
C LEU A 95 -7.88 10.31 -7.03
N ASN A 96 -7.54 11.59 -6.96
CA ASN A 96 -7.86 12.47 -5.83
C ASN A 96 -8.43 13.81 -6.30
N ASP A 97 -9.35 14.36 -5.52
CA ASP A 97 -9.93 15.68 -5.66
C ASP A 97 -9.22 16.68 -4.72
N PHE A 98 -8.43 17.56 -5.33
CA PHE A 98 -7.65 18.59 -4.62
C PHE A 98 -8.45 19.89 -4.41
N SER A 99 -9.71 19.93 -4.82
CA SER A 99 -10.54 21.12 -4.72
C SER A 99 -11.14 21.29 -3.32
N GLU A 100 -11.60 22.50 -3.03
CA GLU A 100 -12.26 22.79 -1.76
C GLU A 100 -13.56 21.96 -1.63
N GLY A 101 -13.67 21.21 -0.53
CA GLY A 101 -14.78 20.27 -0.32
C GLY A 101 -14.67 18.94 -1.06
N GLY A 102 -13.53 18.69 -1.73
CA GLY A 102 -13.16 17.39 -2.29
C GLY A 102 -12.77 16.36 -1.23
N ASP A 103 -12.34 15.19 -1.69
CA ASP A 103 -11.90 14.08 -0.83
C ASP A 103 -10.49 14.23 -0.26
N GLY A 104 -9.67 15.13 -0.82
CA GLY A 104 -8.34 15.49 -0.30
C GLY A 104 -8.36 16.21 1.06
N GLY A 105 -9.54 16.53 1.60
CA GLY A 105 -9.72 17.15 2.91
C GLY A 105 -9.29 18.62 2.95
N GLY A 106 -8.11 18.88 3.51
CA GLY A 106 -7.58 20.23 3.71
C GLY A 106 -6.87 20.80 2.46
N PRO A 107 -6.38 22.06 2.53
CA PRO A 107 -5.51 22.62 1.51
C PRO A 107 -4.19 21.84 1.42
N SER A 108 -3.62 21.75 0.22
CA SER A 108 -2.44 20.92 -0.05
C SER A 108 -1.18 21.38 0.68
N TYR A 109 -0.40 20.42 1.17
CA TYR A 109 0.65 20.65 2.17
C TYR A 109 1.86 21.45 1.67
N CYS A 110 2.09 21.53 0.35
CA CYS A 110 3.20 22.28 -0.22
C CYS A 110 3.00 23.79 -0.23
N ASP A 111 1.78 24.29 -0.49
CA ASP A 111 1.52 25.72 -0.67
C ASP A 111 0.29 26.24 0.08
N GLY A 112 -0.42 25.38 0.82
CA GLY A 112 -1.57 25.74 1.65
C GLY A 112 -2.79 26.14 0.83
N LYS A 113 -2.95 25.58 -0.38
CA LYS A 113 -4.04 25.93 -1.30
C LYS A 113 -4.81 24.68 -1.75
N TYR A 114 -6.06 24.91 -2.11
CA TYR A 114 -6.81 23.99 -2.94
C TYR A 114 -6.40 24.16 -4.41
N HIS A 115 -6.47 23.09 -5.18
CA HIS A 115 -6.19 23.07 -6.61
C HIS A 115 -7.42 22.61 -7.38
N ALA A 116 -7.70 23.26 -8.51
CA ALA A 116 -8.81 22.81 -9.35
C ALA A 116 -8.48 21.44 -9.97
N ASN A 117 -9.47 20.57 -10.13
CA ASN A 117 -9.30 19.25 -10.78
C ASN A 117 -8.84 19.32 -12.25
N GLY A 118 -8.92 20.51 -12.86
CA GLY A 118 -8.35 20.82 -14.18
C GLY A 118 -6.83 21.09 -14.17
N GLU A 119 -6.23 21.32 -13.01
CA GLU A 119 -4.78 21.48 -12.85
C GLU A 119 -4.12 20.10 -12.80
N ARG A 120 -2.96 19.95 -13.46
CA ARG A 120 -2.17 18.71 -13.39
C ARG A 120 -1.33 18.70 -12.14
N VAL A 121 -1.94 18.31 -11.04
CA VAL A 121 -1.31 18.20 -9.73
C VAL A 121 -1.38 16.77 -9.19
N VAL A 122 -0.45 16.45 -8.29
CA VAL A 122 -0.38 15.15 -7.61
C VAL A 122 0.02 15.27 -6.14
N ALA A 123 -0.39 14.29 -5.35
CA ALA A 123 0.23 13.94 -4.07
C ALA A 123 1.19 12.76 -4.25
N LEU A 124 2.19 12.64 -3.38
CA LEU A 124 3.09 11.48 -3.33
C LEU A 124 3.00 10.81 -1.98
N SER A 125 3.11 9.47 -1.93
CA SER A 125 3.28 8.73 -0.66
C SER A 125 4.36 9.35 0.21
N THR A 126 4.18 9.33 1.53
CA THR A 126 5.09 9.95 2.53
C THR A 126 6.58 9.81 2.23
N GLY A 127 7.06 8.60 1.90
CA GLY A 127 8.47 8.37 1.61
C GLY A 127 8.98 9.04 0.32
N TRP A 128 8.14 9.17 -0.70
CA TRP A 128 8.44 9.93 -1.92
C TRP A 128 8.20 11.43 -1.75
N PHE A 129 7.25 11.83 -0.91
CA PHE A 129 7.05 13.23 -0.55
C PHE A 129 8.27 13.81 0.15
N ASP A 130 8.94 12.98 0.96
CA ASP A 130 10.30 13.22 1.49
C ASP A 130 10.41 14.58 2.18
N ASN A 131 9.53 14.79 3.16
CA ASN A 131 9.45 16.01 3.96
C ASN A 131 9.48 17.30 3.10
N LYS A 132 8.58 17.37 2.11
CA LYS A 132 8.44 18.49 1.16
C LYS A 132 9.61 18.66 0.18
N SER A 133 10.60 17.77 0.13
CA SER A 133 11.77 17.95 -0.75
C SER A 133 11.39 18.01 -2.24
N ARG A 134 10.24 17.42 -2.61
CA ARG A 134 9.68 17.44 -3.97
C ARG A 134 8.55 18.44 -4.19
N CYS A 135 8.19 19.23 -3.18
CA CYS A 135 7.11 20.21 -3.30
C CYS A 135 7.33 21.16 -4.48
N LEU A 136 6.24 21.37 -5.23
CA LEU A 136 6.15 22.24 -6.40
C LEU A 136 7.09 21.86 -7.56
N LYS A 137 7.81 20.73 -7.46
CA LYS A 137 8.60 20.17 -8.55
C LYS A 137 7.70 19.40 -9.49
N MET A 138 8.15 19.31 -10.73
CA MET A 138 7.47 18.58 -11.77
C MET A 138 7.95 17.12 -11.80
N ILE A 139 7.00 16.20 -11.93
CA ILE A 139 7.27 14.81 -12.23
C ILE A 139 6.68 14.46 -13.59
N ARG A 140 7.30 13.52 -14.29
CA ARG A 140 6.77 12.93 -15.51
C ARG A 140 6.19 11.57 -15.18
N ILE A 141 4.89 11.40 -15.41
CA ILE A 141 4.15 10.15 -15.20
C ILE A 141 3.93 9.51 -16.57
N ARG A 142 4.12 8.19 -16.67
CA ARG A 142 3.95 7.41 -17.88
C ARG A 142 3.02 6.22 -17.62
N ALA A 143 1.98 6.12 -18.44
CA ALA A 143 1.03 5.01 -18.41
C ALA A 143 1.47 3.87 -19.34
N SER A 144 0.88 2.69 -19.14
CA SER A 144 1.13 1.48 -19.95
C SER A 144 0.76 1.66 -21.43
N ASN A 145 -0.20 2.53 -21.73
CA ASN A 145 -0.60 2.90 -23.10
C ASN A 145 0.42 3.79 -23.84
N GLY A 146 1.57 4.08 -23.21
CA GLY A 146 2.67 4.87 -23.78
C GLY A 146 2.51 6.38 -23.63
N LYS A 147 1.34 6.88 -23.22
CA LYS A 147 1.13 8.31 -22.95
C LYS A 147 1.87 8.73 -21.69
N SER A 148 2.28 9.99 -21.67
CA SER A 148 2.93 10.61 -20.52
C SER A 148 2.41 12.01 -20.26
N VAL A 149 2.39 12.41 -19.01
CA VAL A 149 2.01 13.76 -18.58
C VAL A 149 3.02 14.28 -17.55
N THR A 150 3.27 15.58 -17.58
CA THR A 150 3.99 16.26 -16.50
C THR A 150 2.98 16.85 -15.51
N ALA A 151 3.19 16.61 -14.23
CA ALA A 151 2.34 17.10 -13.15
C ALA A 151 3.17 17.66 -11.99
N LYS A 152 2.61 18.63 -11.27
CA LYS A 152 3.26 19.30 -10.14
C LYS A 152 2.93 18.57 -8.83
N VAL A 153 3.93 18.29 -8.02
CA VAL A 153 3.71 17.76 -6.67
C VAL A 153 3.22 18.88 -5.77
N VAL A 154 2.02 18.73 -5.22
CA VAL A 154 1.40 19.74 -4.33
C VAL A 154 1.13 19.20 -2.94
N ASP A 155 1.12 17.87 -2.76
CA ASP A 155 0.67 17.29 -1.50
C ASP A 155 1.38 16.00 -1.10
N GLU A 156 1.09 15.58 0.14
CA GLU A 156 1.45 14.29 0.71
C GLU A 156 0.24 13.35 0.70
N CYS A 157 0.40 12.12 0.21
CA CYS A 157 -0.52 11.02 0.48
C CYS A 157 -0.02 10.31 1.74
N ASP A 158 -0.60 10.64 2.91
CA ASP A 158 -0.06 10.22 4.20
C ASP A 158 -0.20 8.70 4.40
N SER A 159 0.93 8.00 4.46
CA SER A 159 0.99 6.55 4.68
C SER A 159 1.22 6.17 6.15
N ARG A 160 1.25 7.13 7.07
CA ARG A 160 1.50 6.97 8.53
C ARG A 160 0.21 7.05 9.33
N ALA A 161 -0.74 7.87 8.89
CA ALA A 161 -2.00 8.16 9.56
C ALA A 161 -3.21 7.91 8.65
N GLY A 162 -4.40 7.82 9.24
CA GLY A 162 -5.63 7.37 8.58
C GLY A 162 -6.58 6.69 9.58
N CYS A 163 -7.79 6.35 9.17
CA CYS A 163 -8.91 5.82 9.98
C CYS A 163 -9.21 6.64 11.25
N ASP A 164 -9.02 7.94 11.17
CA ASP A 164 -9.34 8.90 12.23
C ASP A 164 -10.20 10.03 11.67
N ALA A 165 -10.68 10.93 12.54
CA ALA A 165 -11.56 12.01 12.14
C ALA A 165 -10.86 13.05 11.23
N GLU A 166 -9.54 13.21 11.35
CA GLU A 166 -8.75 14.13 10.52
C GLU A 166 -8.70 13.64 9.06
N HIS A 167 -8.62 12.32 8.87
CA HIS A 167 -8.61 11.68 7.56
C HIS A 167 -10.01 11.20 7.12
N ALA A 168 -11.10 11.72 7.70
CA ALA A 168 -12.48 11.33 7.42
C ALA A 168 -12.74 9.81 7.48
N GLY A 169 -11.98 9.09 8.31
CA GLY A 169 -12.04 7.63 8.44
C GLY A 169 -11.39 6.85 7.28
N GLN A 170 -10.77 7.51 6.30
CA GLN A 170 -10.09 6.86 5.18
C GLN A 170 -8.81 6.16 5.66
N PRO A 171 -8.47 4.97 5.12
CA PRO A 171 -7.27 4.25 5.53
C PRO A 171 -5.99 5.02 5.16
N PRO A 172 -4.85 4.73 5.83
CA PRO A 172 -3.57 5.25 5.42
C PRO A 172 -3.25 4.94 3.96
N CYS A 173 -2.55 5.87 3.31
CA CYS A 173 -2.08 5.70 1.95
C CYS A 173 -1.08 4.54 1.85
N ARG A 174 -0.99 3.90 0.67
CA ARG A 174 0.11 2.96 0.39
C ARG A 174 1.40 3.73 0.16
N ASN A 175 2.53 3.03 0.20
CA ASN A 175 3.84 3.66 0.07
C ASN A 175 4.36 3.81 -1.38
N ASP A 176 3.58 3.40 -2.37
CA ASP A 176 3.93 3.44 -3.79
C ASP A 176 2.90 4.21 -4.64
N ILE A 177 2.24 5.21 -4.05
CA ILE A 177 1.16 5.99 -4.66
C ILE A 177 1.68 7.30 -5.27
N VAL A 178 1.22 7.54 -6.51
CA VAL A 178 1.10 8.89 -7.08
C VAL A 178 -0.39 9.19 -7.12
N ASP A 179 -0.86 10.13 -6.31
CA ASP A 179 -2.28 10.41 -6.23
C ASP A 179 -2.64 11.60 -7.11
N GLY A 180 -3.35 11.35 -8.22
CA GLY A 180 -3.45 12.31 -9.32
C GLY A 180 -4.81 12.96 -9.44
N SER A 181 -4.81 14.24 -9.78
CA SER A 181 -6.02 14.99 -10.19
C SER A 181 -6.66 14.41 -11.46
N ALA A 182 -7.93 14.71 -11.68
CA ALA A 182 -8.66 14.31 -12.90
C ALA A 182 -7.93 14.74 -14.20
N ALA A 183 -7.27 15.89 -14.22
CA ALA A 183 -6.49 16.36 -15.36
C ALA A 183 -5.27 15.45 -15.68
N VAL A 184 -4.66 14.82 -14.68
CA VAL A 184 -3.57 13.85 -14.88
C VAL A 184 -4.11 12.60 -15.57
N TRP A 185 -5.21 12.04 -15.06
CA TRP A 185 -5.90 10.88 -15.65
C TRP A 185 -6.33 11.13 -17.09
N ASN A 186 -6.97 12.28 -17.33
CA ASN A 186 -7.44 12.68 -18.66
C ASN A 186 -6.28 12.85 -19.65
N ALA A 187 -5.17 13.46 -19.24
CA ALA A 187 -4.00 13.63 -20.09
C ALA A 187 -3.32 12.29 -20.44
N LEU A 188 -3.34 11.33 -19.52
CA LEU A 188 -2.89 9.96 -19.77
C LEU A 188 -3.89 9.13 -20.57
N GLY A 189 -5.10 9.64 -20.84
CA GLY A 189 -6.16 8.93 -21.54
C GLY A 189 -6.60 7.66 -20.80
N LEU A 190 -6.69 7.74 -19.47
CA LEU A 190 -7.10 6.64 -18.60
C LEU A 190 -8.56 6.82 -18.17
N ASN A 191 -9.28 5.70 -17.98
CA ASN A 191 -10.60 5.74 -17.38
C ASN A 191 -10.47 5.88 -15.85
N GLN A 192 -11.03 6.96 -15.31
CA GLN A 192 -11.03 7.26 -13.87
C GLN A 192 -11.80 6.20 -13.05
N ASP A 193 -12.79 5.53 -13.64
CA ASP A 193 -13.57 4.47 -12.97
C ASP A 193 -12.75 3.23 -12.60
N LEU A 194 -11.52 3.10 -13.14
CA LEU A 194 -10.61 2.02 -12.75
C LEU A 194 -10.13 2.17 -11.30
N GLY A 195 -10.17 3.38 -10.75
CA GLY A 195 -9.73 3.73 -9.40
C GLY A 195 -8.22 3.71 -9.21
N VAL A 196 -7.54 2.65 -9.67
CA VAL A 196 -6.09 2.50 -9.57
C VAL A 196 -5.51 1.86 -10.83
N VAL A 197 -4.39 2.40 -11.31
CA VAL A 197 -3.65 1.81 -12.44
C VAL A 197 -2.14 1.84 -12.24
N PRO A 198 -1.39 0.86 -12.76
CA PRO A 198 0.07 0.89 -12.71
C PRO A 198 0.64 1.97 -13.65
N VAL A 199 1.60 2.74 -13.15
CA VAL A 199 2.35 3.75 -13.90
C VAL A 199 3.84 3.67 -13.57
N THR A 200 4.65 4.42 -14.33
CA THR A 200 5.98 4.81 -13.87
C THR A 200 6.11 6.32 -13.77
N TRP A 201 7.02 6.80 -12.93
CA TRP A 201 7.31 8.23 -12.82
C TRP A 201 8.80 8.52 -12.60
N SER A 202 9.21 9.74 -12.95
CA SER A 202 10.52 10.31 -12.66
C SER A 202 10.38 11.80 -12.36
N MET A 203 11.40 12.41 -11.77
CA MET A 203 11.52 13.88 -11.83
C MET A 203 11.57 14.30 -13.31
N ALA A 204 10.94 15.44 -13.64
CA ALA A 204 10.89 16.00 -14.98
C ALA A 204 11.97 17.06 -15.22
#